data_AF-A0A1V5GVF9-F1
#
_entry.id   AF-A0A1V5GVF9-F1
#
_cell.length_a   1.000
_cell.length_b   1.000
_cell.length_c   1.000
_cell.angle_alpha   90.00
_cell.angle_beta   90.00
_cell.angle_gamma   90.00
#
_symmetry.space_group_name_H-M   'P 1'
#
loop_
_entity.id
_entity.type
_entity.pdbx_description
1 polymer ?
#
loop_
_entity_poly.entity_id
_entity_poly.type
_entity_poly.pdbx_seq_one_letter_code
_entity_poly.pdbx_strand_id
1 'polypeptide(L)'
;MRKLHASDRLVGAARLVEAAGLRPRHLALGIAAALFFDPADDPAAQQLQHTVRERGPAAALDEVAGIAPDEPLARQILSDYDVLKPAPAASLRRLLATPAP
;
A
#
# COMPACT_ATOMS: atom_id res chain seq x y z
N MET A 1 5.89 8.53 13.85
CA MET A 1 6.48 8.25 12.53
C MET A 1 7.25 6.93 12.49
N ARG A 2 6.59 5.77 12.27
CA ARG A 2 7.19 4.49 11.83
C ARG A 2 6.09 3.51 11.36
N LYS A 3 5.37 3.82 10.27
CA LYS A 3 4.51 2.79 9.62
C LYS A 3 4.51 2.79 8.08
N LEU A 4 4.93 3.86 7.39
CA LEU A 4 4.82 3.96 5.92
C LEU A 4 6.01 4.58 5.18
N HIS A 5 7.10 4.97 5.83
CA HIS A 5 8.24 5.57 5.11
C HIS A 5 8.87 4.56 4.13
N ALA A 6 9.57 4.97 3.07
CA ALA A 6 10.31 4.05 2.18
C ALA A 6 11.27 3.10 2.92
N SER A 7 11.72 3.46 4.12
CA SER A 7 12.52 2.64 5.05
C SER A 7 11.67 1.80 6.03
N ASP A 8 10.35 1.74 5.85
CA ASP A 8 9.45 0.99 6.71
C ASP A 8 9.51 -0.51 6.40
N ARG A 9 9.20 -1.31 7.42
CA ARG A 9 9.37 -2.77 7.40
C ARG A 9 8.58 -3.42 6.27
N LEU A 10 7.45 -2.82 5.87
CA LEU A 10 6.59 -3.33 4.80
C LEU A 10 7.21 -3.12 3.42
N VAL A 11 7.66 -1.91 3.11
CA VAL A 11 8.27 -1.59 1.81
C VAL A 11 9.59 -2.34 1.67
N GLY A 12 10.44 -2.31 2.71
CA GLY A 12 11.70 -3.06 2.73
C GLY A 12 11.49 -4.57 2.55
N ALA A 13 10.52 -5.16 3.24
CA ALA A 13 10.20 -6.58 3.06
C ALA A 13 9.68 -6.88 1.64
N ALA A 14 8.87 -5.98 1.05
CA ALA A 14 8.36 -6.17 -0.29
C ALA A 14 9.51 -6.19 -1.31
N ARG A 15 10.46 -5.26 -1.19
CA ARG A 15 11.66 -5.20 -2.03
C ARG A 15 12.55 -6.42 -1.88
N LEU A 16 12.74 -6.94 -0.67
CA LEU A 16 13.51 -8.17 -0.44
C LEU A 16 12.87 -9.39 -1.12
N VAL A 17 11.55 -9.50 -1.07
CA VAL A 17 10.81 -10.58 -1.75
C VAL A 17 10.91 -10.43 -3.28
N GLU A 18 10.82 -9.21 -3.82
CA GLU A 18 11.07 -8.95 -5.25
C GLU A 18 12.49 -9.33 -5.66
N ALA A 19 13.50 -8.98 -4.85
CA ALA A 19 14.89 -9.32 -5.08
C ALA A 19 15.15 -10.84 -5.05
N ALA A 20 14.33 -11.59 -4.30
CA ALA A 20 14.33 -13.05 -4.28
C ALA A 20 13.57 -13.68 -5.49
N GLY A 21 13.07 -12.87 -6.43
CA GLY A 21 12.31 -13.33 -7.59
C GLY A 21 10.87 -13.73 -7.28
N LEU A 22 10.39 -13.45 -6.07
CA LEU A 22 9.05 -13.79 -5.61
C LEU A 22 8.12 -12.57 -5.70
N ARG A 23 6.80 -12.81 -5.56
CA ARG A 23 5.79 -11.74 -5.59
C ARG A 23 5.31 -11.41 -4.17
N PRO A 24 5.49 -10.17 -3.69
CA PRO A 24 5.14 -9.75 -2.32
C PRO A 24 3.64 -9.48 -2.12
N ARG A 25 2.75 -10.42 -2.47
CA ARG A 25 1.28 -10.20 -2.51
C ARG A 25 0.68 -9.67 -1.20
N HIS A 26 0.94 -10.36 -0.09
CA HIS A 26 0.39 -9.95 1.21
C HIS A 26 1.01 -8.65 1.73
N LEU A 27 2.25 -8.34 1.32
CA LEU A 27 2.91 -7.08 1.67
C LEU A 27 2.32 -5.93 0.84
N ALA A 28 2.06 -6.16 -0.46
CA ALA A 28 1.35 -5.22 -1.32
C ALA A 28 -0.05 -4.91 -0.76
N LEU A 29 -0.79 -5.93 -0.34
CA LEU A 29 -2.09 -5.77 0.34
C LEU A 29 -1.97 -4.96 1.64
N GLY A 30 -0.93 -5.22 2.44
CA GLY A 30 -0.68 -4.47 3.67
C GLY A 30 -0.38 -2.99 3.40
N ILE A 31 0.40 -2.70 2.36
CA ILE A 31 0.69 -1.33 1.91
C ILE A 31 -0.59 -0.65 1.40
N ALA A 32 -1.40 -1.36 0.61
CA ALA A 32 -2.68 -0.86 0.12
C ALA A 32 -3.64 -0.51 1.26
N ALA A 33 -3.75 -1.38 2.28
CA ALA A 33 -4.55 -1.13 3.47
C ALA A 33 -4.03 0.08 4.28
N ALA A 34 -2.71 0.27 4.33
CA ALA A 34 -2.10 1.37 5.05
C ALA A 34 -2.40 2.74 4.43
N LEU A 35 -2.73 2.81 3.13
CA LEU A 35 -3.21 4.05 2.49
C LEU A 35 -4.57 4.54 3.04
N PHE A 36 -5.33 3.68 3.73
CA PHE A 36 -6.58 4.07 4.41
C PHE A 36 -6.37 4.44 5.89
N PHE A 37 -5.13 4.44 6.38
CA PHE A 37 -4.84 4.77 7.77
C PHE A 37 -4.97 6.29 7.99
N ASP A 38 -5.96 6.70 8.79
CA ASP A 38 -6.35 8.09 9.01
C ASP A 38 -6.57 8.44 10.50
N PRO A 39 -5.57 8.30 11.38
CA PRO A 39 -5.65 8.88 12.72
C PRO A 39 -5.54 10.42 12.67
N ALA A 40 -6.47 11.11 13.34
CA ALA A 40 -6.51 12.57 13.43
C ALA A 40 -5.26 13.17 14.11
N ASP A 41 -4.66 12.43 15.04
CA ASP A 41 -3.52 12.88 15.85
C ASP A 41 -2.15 12.61 15.21
N ASP A 42 -2.10 12.06 13.97
CA ASP A 42 -0.84 11.84 13.24
C ASP A 42 -0.76 12.77 12.02
N PRO A 43 0.03 13.85 12.11
CA PRO A 43 0.20 14.81 11.01
C PRO A 43 0.68 14.17 9.70
N ALA A 44 1.48 13.10 9.72
CA ALA A 44 1.90 12.45 8.47
C ALA A 44 0.80 11.59 7.88
N ALA A 45 -0.04 10.96 8.71
CA ALA A 45 -1.22 10.28 8.19
C ALA A 45 -2.17 11.29 7.55
N GLN A 46 -2.38 12.45 8.18
CA GLN A 46 -3.19 13.53 7.60
C GLN A 46 -2.60 14.03 6.27
N GLN A 47 -1.28 14.20 6.18
CA GLN A 47 -0.61 14.58 4.94
C GLN A 47 -0.75 13.50 3.86
N LEU A 48 -0.59 12.22 4.21
CA LEU A 48 -0.84 11.11 3.29
C LEU A 48 -2.28 11.14 2.78
N GLN A 49 -3.27 11.27 3.66
CA GLN A 49 -4.68 11.34 3.28
C GLN A 49 -4.97 12.56 2.40
N HIS A 50 -4.29 13.68 2.63
CA HIS A 50 -4.37 14.84 1.75
C HIS A 50 -3.82 14.51 0.36
N THR A 51 -2.62 13.94 0.26
CA THR A 51 -2.02 13.55 -1.04
C THR A 51 -2.89 12.53 -1.78
N VAL A 52 -3.44 11.53 -1.08
CA VAL A 52 -4.35 10.54 -1.69
C VAL A 52 -5.61 11.20 -2.24
N ARG A 53 -6.18 12.20 -1.56
CA ARG A 53 -7.38 12.92 -2.02
C ARG A 53 -7.10 13.84 -3.21
N GLU A 54 -6.01 14.60 -3.17
CA GLU A 54 -5.70 15.61 -4.18
C GLU A 54 -5.02 15.04 -5.43
N ARG A 55 -4.11 14.08 -5.24
CA ARG A 55 -3.21 13.56 -6.29
C ARG A 55 -3.39 12.06 -6.56
N GLY A 56 -4.21 11.39 -5.77
CA GLY A 56 -4.50 9.97 -5.92
C GLY A 56 -3.49 9.04 -5.22
N PRO A 57 -3.83 7.74 -5.08
CA PRO A 57 -3.03 6.77 -4.36
C PRO A 57 -1.67 6.49 -5.00
N ALA A 58 -1.55 6.59 -6.33
CA ALA A 58 -0.28 6.38 -7.04
C ALA A 58 0.77 7.44 -6.67
N ALA A 59 0.38 8.71 -6.64
CA ALA A 59 1.27 9.80 -6.22
C ALA A 59 1.67 9.67 -4.75
N ALA A 60 0.74 9.23 -3.89
CA ALA A 60 1.02 8.99 -2.49
C ALA A 60 2.04 7.84 -2.27
N LEU A 61 1.95 6.77 -3.06
CA LEU A 61 2.92 5.66 -3.01
C LEU A 61 4.33 6.08 -3.42
N ASP A 62 4.44 6.87 -4.48
CA ASP A 62 5.73 7.40 -4.92
C ASP A 62 6.35 8.32 -3.86
N GLU A 63 5.58 9.29 -3.36
CA GLU A 63 6.05 10.28 -2.39
C GLU A 63 6.44 9.67 -1.03
N VAL A 64 5.67 8.70 -0.54
CA VAL A 64 5.82 8.18 0.83
C VAL A 64 6.66 6.90 0.88
N ALA A 65 6.53 6.04 -0.12
CA ALA A 65 7.17 4.73 -0.16
C ALA A 65 8.29 4.62 -1.22
N GLY A 66 8.46 5.60 -2.10
CA GLY A 66 9.43 5.54 -3.20
C GLY A 66 9.13 4.38 -4.16
N ILE A 67 7.85 4.06 -4.35
CA ILE A 67 7.41 3.02 -5.28
C ILE A 67 6.80 3.74 -6.48
N ALA A 68 7.49 3.65 -7.62
CA ALA A 68 7.06 4.35 -8.82
C ALA A 68 5.80 3.68 -9.44
N PRO A 69 4.86 4.45 -10.01
CA PRO A 69 3.58 3.93 -10.48
C PRO A 69 3.66 2.86 -11.59
N ASP A 70 4.77 2.82 -12.32
CA ASP A 70 5.02 1.92 -13.44
C ASP A 70 5.59 0.55 -13.00
N GLU A 71 6.01 0.43 -11.74
CA GLU A 71 6.56 -0.80 -11.20
C GLU A 71 5.48 -1.89 -11.00
N PRO A 72 5.84 -3.19 -11.13
CA PRO A 72 4.92 -4.29 -10.85
C PRO A 72 4.30 -4.23 -9.45
N LEU A 73 5.09 -3.83 -8.45
CA LEU A 73 4.64 -3.68 -7.07
C LEU A 73 3.55 -2.60 -6.94
N ALA A 74 3.75 -1.42 -7.54
CA ALA A 74 2.76 -0.35 -7.52
C ALA A 74 1.43 -0.80 -8.15
N ARG A 75 1.48 -1.48 -9.30
CA ARG A 75 0.27 -2.01 -9.95
C ARG A 75 -0.52 -2.95 -9.05
N GLN A 76 0.17 -3.84 -8.33
CA GLN A 76 -0.49 -4.75 -7.39
C GLN A 76 -1.13 -3.98 -6.22
N ILE A 77 -0.39 -3.04 -5.62
CA ILE A 77 -0.88 -2.23 -4.50
C ILE A 77 -2.12 -1.42 -4.90
N LEU A 78 -2.09 -0.78 -6.08
CA LEU A 78 -3.21 0.02 -6.58
C LEU A 78 -4.43 -0.84 -6.89
N SER A 79 -4.23 -2.03 -7.47
CA SER A 79 -5.32 -2.99 -7.66
C SER A 79 -5.94 -3.42 -6.33
N ASP A 80 -5.14 -3.72 -5.32
CA ASP A 80 -5.64 -4.08 -3.98
C ASP A 80 -6.35 -2.90 -3.30
N TYR A 81 -5.82 -1.68 -3.48
CA TYR A 81 -6.43 -0.44 -2.97
C TYR A 81 -7.83 -0.24 -3.53
N ASP A 82 -8.04 -0.42 -4.84
CA ASP A 82 -9.35 -0.26 -5.47
C ASP A 82 -10.38 -1.29 -4.95
N VAL A 83 -9.92 -2.51 -4.64
CA VAL A 83 -10.78 -3.54 -4.03
C VAL A 83 -11.13 -3.21 -2.57
N LEU A 84 -10.20 -2.59 -1.83
CA LEU A 84 -10.40 -2.18 -0.44
C LEU A 84 -11.26 -0.92 -0.30
N LYS A 85 -11.14 0.03 -1.24
CA LYS A 85 -11.81 1.34 -1.23
C LYS A 85 -13.30 1.32 -0.84
N PRO A 86 -14.16 0.41 -1.36
CA PRO A 86 -15.58 0.42 -0.98
C PRO A 86 -15.85 0.00 0.48
N ALA A 87 -15.03 -0.91 1.05
CA ALA A 87 -15.21 -1.40 2.42
C ALA A 87 -13.94 -2.13 2.91
N PRO A 88 -12.95 -1.43 3.50
CA PRO A 88 -11.63 -2.01 3.77
C PRO A 88 -11.66 -3.29 4.62
N ALA A 89 -12.41 -3.28 5.73
CA ALA A 89 -12.51 -4.44 6.63
C ALA A 89 -13.25 -5.64 6.00
N ALA A 90 -14.28 -5.38 5.20
CA ALA A 90 -15.06 -6.44 4.57
C ALA A 90 -14.34 -7.04 3.34
N SER A 91 -13.60 -6.22 2.59
CA SER A 91 -12.86 -6.61 1.40
C SER A 91 -11.62 -7.45 1.69
N LEU A 92 -11.02 -7.33 2.88
CA LEU A 92 -9.85 -8.14 3.27
C LEU A 92 -10.10 -9.65 3.19
N ARG A 93 -11.30 -10.12 3.58
CA ARG A 93 -11.66 -11.55 3.51
C ARG A 93 -11.63 -12.08 2.09
N ARG A 94 -12.01 -11.25 1.11
CA ARG A 94 -12.01 -11.62 -0.31
C ARG A 94 -10.59 -11.76 -0.84
N LEU A 95 -9.73 -10.78 -0.53
CA LEU A 95 -8.35 -10.75 -1.03
C LEU A 95 -7.51 -11.88 -0.43
N LEU A 96 -7.70 -12.19 0.85
CA LEU A 96 -7.00 -13.28 1.54
C LEU A 96 -7.50 -14.69 1.18
N ALA A 97 -8.72 -14.81 0.63
CA ALA A 97 -9.28 -16.08 0.19
C ALA A 97 -8.86 -16.47 -1.24
N THR A 98 -8.16 -15.60 -1.96
CA THR A 98 -7.70 -15.88 -3.33
C THR A 98 -6.45 -16.75 -3.29
N PRO A 99 -6.48 -18.02 -3.78
CA PRO A 99 -5.27 -18.83 -3.82
C PRO A 99 -4.24 -18.20 -4.77
N ALA A 100 -2.96 -18.37 -4.44
CA ALA A 100 -1.88 -18.01 -5.34
C ALA A 100 -2.00 -18.85 -6.63
N PRO A 101 -1.85 -18.26 -7.83
CA PRO A 101 -1.77 -19.00 -9.08
C PRO A 101 -0.50 -19.87 -9.11
#